data_AF-A0A1C6KG41-F1
#
_entry.id   AF-A0A1C6KG41-F1
#
_cell.length_a   1.000
_cell.length_b   1.000
_cell.length_c   1.000
_cell.angle_alpha   90.00
_cell.angle_beta   90.00
_cell.angle_gamma   90.00
#
_symmetry.space_group_name_H-M   'P 1'
#
loop_
_entity.id
_entity.type
_entity.pdbx_description
1 polymer ?
#
loop_
_entity_poly.entity_id
_entity_poly.type
_entity_poly.pdbx_seq_one_letter_code
_entity_poly.pdbx_strand_id
1 'polypeptide(L)'
;MFSLKKDWLLEVKRLTIVFFTILLIFLAIFLITNNYESQNYWYILWSVLKSLTKVGTAIIALIPIIAFISVTPAGEKINDGEGCIKTNHLPFSKKQLAWRGIKLWFKIYPLWVIVSIFIVIIYTTKVEVDLRSSFLLNYSSTLIFGTIILIMFGMQFLGSIILSYYKNIIWYVITLIQVLCNTVFIYGGIFIGYKLGLDIDTDMRLMIAIFGILLVLSVIYFLYNFKNIEKVYR
;
A
#
# COMPACT_ATOMS: atom_id res chain seq x y z
N MET A 1 22.54 -12.21 -20.87
CA MET A 1 22.80 -11.66 -19.52
C MET A 1 22.00 -10.37 -19.38
N PHE A 2 20.80 -10.42 -18.79
CA PHE A 2 19.99 -9.22 -18.56
C PHE A 2 20.71 -8.36 -17.52
N SER A 3 21.47 -7.35 -17.95
CA SER A 3 22.01 -6.37 -17.00
C SER A 3 20.86 -5.52 -16.51
N LEU A 4 20.31 -5.88 -15.34
CA LEU A 4 19.48 -4.97 -14.57
C LEU A 4 20.33 -3.73 -14.32
N LYS A 5 20.10 -2.66 -15.11
CA LYS A 5 20.73 -1.37 -14.86
C LYS A 5 20.45 -1.02 -13.41
N LYS A 6 21.53 -0.77 -12.64
CA LYS A 6 21.42 -0.34 -11.26
C LYS A 6 20.46 0.86 -11.22
N ASP A 7 19.50 0.79 -10.31
CA ASP A 7 18.46 1.80 -10.14
C ASP A 7 18.26 2.01 -8.65
N TRP A 8 17.84 3.20 -8.24
CA TRP A 8 17.57 3.53 -6.84
C TRP A 8 16.28 2.87 -6.33
N LEU A 9 15.40 2.41 -7.24
CA LEU A 9 14.20 1.61 -6.95
C LEU A 9 14.31 0.16 -7.41
N LEU A 10 15.53 -0.39 -7.54
CA LEU A 10 15.74 -1.72 -8.08
C LEU A 10 14.99 -2.80 -7.28
N GLU A 11 14.96 -2.68 -5.95
CA GLU A 11 14.28 -3.63 -5.07
C GLU A 11 12.77 -3.64 -5.26
N VAL A 12 12.16 -2.46 -5.34
CA VAL A 12 10.73 -2.31 -5.61
C VAL A 12 10.36 -2.98 -6.93
N LYS A 13 11.21 -2.83 -7.96
CA LYS A 13 11.00 -3.47 -9.26
C LYS A 13 11.12 -4.99 -9.15
N ARG A 14 12.12 -5.50 -8.43
CA ARG A 14 12.29 -6.95 -8.19
C ARG A 14 11.10 -7.54 -7.44
N LEU A 15 10.66 -6.91 -6.35
CA LEU A 15 9.47 -7.31 -5.59
C LEU A 15 8.23 -7.34 -6.48
N THR A 16 8.03 -6.30 -7.30
CA THR A 16 6.92 -6.24 -8.25
C THR A 16 6.96 -7.41 -9.23
N ILE A 17 8.13 -7.69 -9.84
CA ILE A 17 8.30 -8.79 -10.79
C ILE A 17 7.97 -10.12 -10.14
N VAL A 18 8.56 -10.42 -8.98
CA VAL A 18 8.31 -11.65 -8.22
C VAL A 18 6.81 -11.82 -7.96
N PHE A 19 6.14 -10.73 -7.57
CA PHE A 19 4.71 -10.77 -7.27
C PHE A 19 3.85 -11.12 -8.50
N PHE A 20 4.12 -10.49 -9.65
CA PHE A 20 3.43 -10.83 -10.90
C PHE A 20 3.77 -12.25 -11.38
N THR A 21 5.00 -12.73 -11.17
CA THR A 21 5.37 -14.12 -11.48
C THR A 21 4.56 -15.11 -10.65
N ILE A 22 4.40 -14.87 -9.34
CA ILE A 22 3.57 -15.75 -8.49
C ILE A 22 2.12 -15.77 -8.97
N LEU A 23 1.55 -14.62 -9.33
CA LEU A 23 0.19 -14.58 -9.89
C LEU A 23 0.06 -15.37 -11.21
N LEU A 24 1.06 -15.28 -12.09
CA LEU A 24 1.07 -16.07 -13.33
C LEU A 24 1.11 -17.57 -13.05
N ILE A 25 1.80 -18.01 -12.00
CA ILE A 25 1.78 -19.42 -11.57
C ILE A 25 0.37 -19.84 -11.17
N PHE A 26 -0.38 -19.01 -10.43
CA PHE A 26 -1.77 -19.30 -10.10
C PHE A 26 -2.67 -19.38 -11.34
N LEU A 27 -2.43 -18.55 -12.35
CA LEU A 27 -3.14 -18.63 -13.62
C LEU A 27 -2.80 -19.93 -14.37
N ALA A 28 -1.53 -20.34 -14.37
CA ALA A 28 -1.09 -21.60 -14.97
C ALA A 28 -1.68 -22.82 -14.25
N ILE A 29 -1.69 -22.82 -12.90
CA ILE A 29 -2.33 -23.86 -12.09
C ILE A 29 -3.80 -23.98 -12.49
N PHE A 30 -4.53 -22.87 -12.56
CA PHE A 30 -5.93 -22.88 -12.96
C PHE A 30 -6.14 -23.54 -14.32
N LEU A 31 -5.33 -23.19 -15.32
CA LEU A 31 -5.43 -23.76 -16.67
C LEU A 31 -5.18 -25.26 -16.69
N ILE A 32 -4.22 -25.75 -15.90
CA ILE A 32 -3.86 -27.18 -15.83
C ILE A 32 -4.93 -27.98 -15.09
N THR A 33 -5.48 -27.42 -14.01
CA THR A 33 -6.38 -28.16 -13.11
C THR A 33 -7.85 -27.84 -13.32
N ASN A 34 -8.21 -27.07 -14.36
CA ASN A 34 -9.58 -26.62 -14.60
C ASN A 34 -10.62 -27.76 -14.63
N ASN A 35 -10.22 -28.95 -15.10
CA ASN A 35 -11.09 -30.12 -15.20
C ASN A 35 -11.20 -30.92 -13.89
N TYR A 36 -10.50 -30.50 -12.83
CA TYR A 36 -10.56 -31.16 -11.54
C TYR A 36 -11.86 -30.78 -10.82
N GLU A 37 -12.64 -31.76 -10.36
CA GLU A 37 -13.99 -31.52 -9.81
C GLU A 37 -14.03 -31.38 -8.28
N SER A 38 -12.91 -31.54 -7.59
CA SER A 38 -12.89 -31.48 -6.12
C SER A 38 -13.16 -30.06 -5.60
N GLN A 39 -14.31 -29.86 -4.95
CA GLN A 39 -14.67 -28.60 -4.32
C GLN A 39 -13.67 -28.17 -3.22
N ASN A 40 -13.20 -29.12 -2.41
CA ASN A 40 -12.23 -28.85 -1.34
C ASN A 40 -10.91 -28.29 -1.90
N TYR A 41 -10.44 -28.83 -3.03
CA TYR A 41 -9.25 -28.34 -3.70
C TYR A 41 -9.40 -26.88 -4.15
N TRP A 42 -10.51 -26.57 -4.81
CA TRP A 42 -10.78 -25.20 -5.27
C TRP A 42 -10.96 -24.23 -4.11
N TYR A 43 -11.58 -24.65 -3.01
CA TYR A 43 -11.74 -23.83 -1.81
C TYR A 43 -10.38 -23.48 -1.16
N ILE A 44 -9.47 -24.45 -1.04
CA ILE A 44 -8.13 -24.24 -0.50
C ILE A 44 -7.36 -23.24 -1.38
N LEU A 45 -7.31 -23.48 -2.69
CA LEU A 45 -6.62 -22.57 -3.62
C LEU A 45 -7.20 -21.16 -3.60
N TRP A 46 -8.52 -21.06 -3.52
CA TRP A 46 -9.22 -19.78 -3.42
C TRP A 46 -8.83 -19.01 -2.15
N SER A 47 -8.79 -19.67 -0.99
CA SER A 47 -8.36 -19.06 0.27
C SER A 47 -6.92 -18.54 0.20
N VAL A 48 -6.02 -19.33 -0.41
CA VAL A 48 -4.62 -18.92 -0.62
C VAL A 48 -4.55 -17.71 -1.55
N LEU A 49 -5.28 -17.71 -2.67
CA LEU A 49 -5.34 -16.59 -3.60
C LEU A 49 -5.86 -15.32 -2.93
N LYS A 50 -6.94 -15.40 -2.14
CA LYS A 50 -7.52 -14.26 -1.41
C LYS A 50 -6.54 -13.67 -0.40
N SER A 51 -5.73 -14.51 0.25
CA SER A 51 -4.69 -14.04 1.17
C SER A 51 -3.54 -13.38 0.41
N LEU A 52 -3.12 -13.99 -0.70
CA LEU A 52 -2.05 -13.47 -1.55
C LEU A 52 -2.42 -12.11 -2.15
N THR A 53 -3.65 -11.92 -2.61
CA THR A 53 -4.10 -10.63 -3.14
C THR A 53 -4.20 -9.56 -2.06
N LYS A 54 -4.58 -9.88 -0.83
CA LYS A 54 -4.52 -8.93 0.29
C LYS A 54 -3.09 -8.48 0.58
N VAL A 55 -2.16 -9.44 0.68
CA VAL A 55 -0.72 -9.16 0.91
C VAL A 55 -0.13 -8.36 -0.24
N GLY A 56 -0.43 -8.73 -1.49
CA GLY A 56 0.05 -8.01 -2.68
C GLY A 56 -0.46 -6.59 -2.74
N THR A 57 -1.72 -6.37 -2.38
CA THR A 57 -2.30 -5.03 -2.28
C THR A 57 -1.59 -4.19 -1.23
N ALA A 58 -1.26 -4.79 -0.08
CA ALA A 58 -0.48 -4.09 0.94
C ALA A 58 0.91 -3.70 0.43
N ILE A 59 1.67 -4.64 -0.14
CA ILE A 59 3.02 -4.39 -0.66
C ILE A 59 3.01 -3.31 -1.75
N ILE A 60 2.07 -3.39 -2.70
CA ILE A 60 2.00 -2.44 -3.81
C ILE A 60 1.56 -1.06 -3.31
N ALA A 61 0.66 -0.99 -2.33
CA ALA A 61 0.28 0.27 -1.68
C ALA A 61 1.44 0.91 -0.90
N LEU A 62 2.44 0.14 -0.45
CA LEU A 62 3.63 0.65 0.22
C LEU A 62 4.70 1.20 -0.75
N ILE A 63 4.59 0.96 -2.07
CA ILE A 63 5.59 1.43 -3.05
C ILE A 63 5.88 2.94 -2.95
N PRO A 64 4.88 3.84 -2.86
CA PRO A 64 5.14 5.26 -2.68
C PRO A 64 5.99 5.52 -1.44
N ILE A 65 5.66 4.87 -0.32
CA ILE A 65 6.36 5.03 0.96
C ILE A 65 7.82 4.59 0.83
N ILE A 66 8.07 3.41 0.26
CA ILE A 66 9.42 2.91 0.02
C ILE A 66 10.20 3.88 -0.88
N ALA A 67 9.56 4.40 -1.93
CA ALA A 67 10.20 5.37 -2.81
C ALA A 67 10.56 6.67 -2.08
N PHE A 68 9.73 7.17 -1.18
CA PHE A 68 10.09 8.33 -0.38
C PHE A 68 11.20 8.03 0.63
N ILE A 69 11.16 6.88 1.32
CA ILE A 69 12.21 6.47 2.26
C ILE A 69 13.56 6.39 1.56
N SER A 70 13.60 5.78 0.37
CA SER A 70 14.83 5.64 -0.42
C SER A 70 15.49 6.97 -0.82
N VAL A 71 14.74 8.08 -0.79
CA VAL A 71 15.22 9.45 -1.07
C VAL A 71 15.61 10.20 0.22
N THR A 72 15.50 9.58 1.39
CA THR A 72 15.90 10.13 2.70
C THR A 72 17.11 9.37 3.27
N PRO A 73 17.84 9.91 4.26
CA PRO A 73 19.00 9.24 4.85
C PRO A 73 18.67 7.86 5.44
N ALA A 74 17.42 7.62 5.82
CA ALA A 74 16.95 6.31 6.24
C ALA A 74 17.12 5.27 5.13
N GLY A 75 16.78 5.62 3.89
CA GLY A 75 16.92 4.74 2.74
C GLY A 75 18.37 4.43 2.37
N GLU A 76 19.30 5.38 2.56
CA GLU A 76 20.72 5.13 2.31
C GLU A 76 21.32 4.14 3.31
N LYS A 77 20.88 4.16 4.57
CA LYS A 77 21.30 3.18 5.58
C LYS A 77 20.74 1.78 5.30
N ILE A 78 19.51 1.70 4.77
CA ILE A 78 18.87 0.43 4.41
C ILE A 78 19.60 -0.17 3.20
N ASN A 79 19.87 0.64 2.19
CA ASN A 79 20.42 0.18 0.90
C ASN A 79 21.96 0.08 0.88
N ASP A 80 22.66 0.28 2.01
CA ASP A 80 24.12 0.28 2.08
C ASP A 80 24.66 -1.15 1.92
N GLY A 81 24.87 -1.57 0.67
CA GLY A 81 25.37 -2.90 0.30
C GLY A 81 24.56 -3.62 -0.78
N GLU A 82 23.34 -3.18 -1.09
CA GLU A 82 22.37 -3.93 -1.91
C GLU A 82 22.46 -3.68 -3.43
N GLY A 83 23.47 -2.91 -3.86
CA GLY A 83 23.69 -2.60 -5.28
C GLY A 83 22.73 -1.56 -5.86
N CYS A 84 21.88 -0.96 -5.03
CA CYS A 84 21.08 0.23 -5.35
C CYS A 84 21.98 1.47 -5.48
N ILE A 85 21.61 2.40 -6.38
CA ILE A 85 22.33 3.67 -6.52
C ILE A 85 21.90 4.60 -5.39
N LYS A 86 22.86 5.13 -4.63
CA LYS A 86 22.57 6.15 -3.60
C LYS A 86 21.96 7.38 -4.24
N THR A 87 20.84 7.84 -3.70
CA THR A 87 20.07 8.94 -4.30
C THR A 87 20.81 10.28 -4.24
N ASN A 88 21.74 10.43 -3.30
CA ASN A 88 22.55 11.66 -3.15
C ASN A 88 23.51 11.93 -4.31
N HIS A 89 23.85 10.92 -5.11
CA HIS A 89 24.74 11.07 -6.26
C HIS A 89 23.98 11.25 -7.59
N LEU A 90 22.65 11.23 -7.56
CA LEU A 90 21.83 11.41 -8.76
C LEU A 90 21.68 12.90 -9.11
N PRO A 91 21.72 13.29 -10.40
CA PRO A 91 21.58 14.67 -10.85
C PRO A 91 20.11 15.13 -10.86
N PHE A 92 19.34 14.79 -9.83
CA PHE A 92 17.93 15.11 -9.68
C PHE A 92 17.64 15.63 -8.28
N SER A 93 16.68 16.54 -8.17
CA SER A 93 16.23 16.97 -6.84
C SER A 93 15.48 15.84 -6.13
N LYS A 94 15.45 15.87 -4.80
CA LYS A 94 14.76 14.84 -4.01
C LYS A 94 13.27 14.81 -4.32
N LYS A 95 12.67 15.98 -4.54
CA LYS A 95 11.28 16.08 -5.01
C LYS A 95 11.07 15.36 -6.34
N GLN A 96 11.99 15.52 -7.30
CA GLN A 96 11.90 14.85 -8.60
C GLN A 96 12.06 13.34 -8.48
N LEU A 97 12.98 12.85 -7.65
CA LEU A 97 13.16 11.42 -7.39
C LEU A 97 11.92 10.82 -6.73
N ALA A 98 11.41 11.43 -5.66
CA ALA A 98 10.19 10.98 -5.00
C ALA A 98 8.99 10.92 -5.97
N TRP A 99 8.83 11.94 -6.82
CA TRP A 99 7.77 11.96 -7.83
C TRP A 99 7.92 10.85 -8.88
N ARG A 100 9.15 10.48 -9.26
CA ARG A 100 9.38 9.34 -10.16
C ARG A 100 8.96 8.01 -9.53
N GLY A 101 9.16 7.85 -8.22
CA GLY A 101 8.65 6.70 -7.48
C GLY A 101 7.12 6.64 -7.43
N ILE A 102 6.46 7.76 -7.18
CA ILE A 102 4.99 7.85 -7.24
C ILE A 102 4.47 7.53 -8.65
N LYS A 103 5.13 8.02 -9.71
CA LYS A 103 4.77 7.70 -11.10
C LYS A 103 4.85 6.20 -11.39
N LEU A 104 5.78 5.48 -10.76
CA LEU A 104 5.87 4.03 -10.88
C LEU A 104 4.63 3.37 -10.25
N TRP A 105 4.23 3.82 -9.07
CA TRP A 105 3.03 3.31 -8.40
C TRP A 105 1.75 3.54 -9.23
N PHE A 106 1.58 4.73 -9.82
CA PHE A 106 0.45 5.00 -10.72
C PHE A 106 0.37 4.08 -11.95
N LYS A 107 1.47 3.42 -12.32
CA LYS A 107 1.48 2.40 -13.37
C LYS A 107 1.19 1.01 -12.82
N ILE A 108 1.84 0.64 -11.73
CA ILE A 108 1.77 -0.72 -11.16
C ILE A 108 0.43 -0.98 -10.49
N TYR A 109 -0.10 -0.02 -9.74
CA TYR A 109 -1.28 -0.24 -8.91
C TYR A 109 -2.56 -0.48 -9.72
N PRO A 110 -2.88 0.31 -10.77
CA PRO A 110 -4.03 -0.01 -11.63
C PRO A 110 -3.90 -1.36 -12.31
N LEU A 111 -2.70 -1.71 -12.79
CA LEU A 111 -2.42 -3.02 -13.39
C LEU A 111 -2.67 -4.14 -12.37
N TRP A 112 -2.22 -3.97 -11.14
CA TRP A 112 -2.46 -4.90 -10.04
C TRP A 112 -3.94 -5.09 -9.75
N VAL A 113 -4.71 -4.01 -9.65
CA VAL A 113 -6.16 -4.08 -9.42
C VAL A 113 -6.85 -4.87 -10.53
N ILE A 114 -6.52 -4.59 -11.80
CA ILE A 114 -7.10 -5.30 -12.95
C ILE A 114 -6.76 -6.80 -12.91
N VAL A 115 -5.48 -7.13 -12.77
CA VAL A 115 -5.01 -8.53 -12.79
C VAL A 115 -5.58 -9.31 -11.59
N SER A 116 -5.58 -8.71 -10.40
CA SER A 116 -6.10 -9.37 -9.20
C SER A 116 -7.60 -9.62 -9.28
N ILE A 117 -8.38 -8.67 -9.80
CA ILE A 117 -9.82 -8.87 -10.07
C ILE A 117 -10.02 -10.00 -11.09
N PHE A 118 -9.27 -10.00 -12.18
CA PHE A 118 -9.40 -11.01 -13.23
C PHE A 118 -9.13 -12.43 -12.73
N ILE A 119 -8.02 -12.63 -12.01
CA ILE A 119 -7.67 -13.95 -11.44
C ILE A 119 -8.73 -14.37 -10.44
N VAL A 120 -9.22 -13.45 -9.61
CA VAL A 120 -10.29 -13.73 -8.65
C VAL A 120 -11.58 -14.17 -9.34
N ILE A 121 -12.01 -13.49 -10.41
CA ILE A 121 -13.20 -13.88 -11.19
C ILE A 121 -13.09 -15.32 -11.69
N ILE A 122 -11.91 -15.68 -12.19
CA ILE A 122 -11.68 -17.02 -12.74
C ILE A 122 -11.84 -18.09 -11.64
N TYR A 123 -11.26 -17.86 -10.46
CA TYR A 123 -11.33 -18.83 -9.37
C TYR A 123 -12.71 -18.90 -8.70
N THR A 124 -13.44 -17.78 -8.60
CA THR A 124 -14.80 -17.80 -8.03
C THR A 124 -15.76 -18.65 -8.87
N THR A 125 -15.51 -18.80 -10.17
CA THR A 125 -16.30 -19.69 -11.04
C THR A 125 -16.34 -21.15 -10.56
N LYS A 126 -15.33 -21.58 -9.78
CA LYS A 126 -15.21 -22.95 -9.25
C LYS A 126 -15.73 -23.12 -7.84
N VAL A 127 -16.01 -22.04 -7.11
CA VAL A 127 -16.32 -22.07 -5.67
C VAL A 127 -17.71 -21.53 -5.36
N GLU A 128 -18.11 -20.40 -5.95
CA GLU A 128 -19.37 -19.70 -5.64
C GLU A 128 -20.01 -19.18 -6.94
N VAL A 129 -20.99 -19.92 -7.47
CA VAL A 129 -21.63 -19.62 -8.76
C VAL A 129 -22.68 -18.49 -8.65
N ASP A 130 -23.32 -18.32 -7.48
CA ASP A 130 -24.61 -17.60 -7.39
C ASP A 130 -24.56 -16.11 -7.00
N LEU A 131 -23.41 -15.51 -6.70
CA LEU A 131 -23.34 -14.10 -6.24
C LEU A 131 -22.18 -13.29 -6.84
N ARG A 132 -21.84 -13.51 -8.13
CA ARG A 132 -20.67 -12.88 -8.77
C ARG A 132 -20.63 -11.35 -8.70
N SER A 133 -21.74 -10.64 -8.89
CA SER A 133 -21.75 -9.18 -9.01
C SER A 133 -21.57 -8.47 -7.66
N SER A 134 -22.29 -8.89 -6.62
CA SER A 134 -22.15 -8.37 -5.26
C SER A 134 -20.78 -8.73 -4.66
N PHE A 135 -20.29 -9.93 -4.96
CA PHE A 135 -18.95 -10.37 -4.56
C PHE A 135 -17.85 -9.48 -5.18
N LEU A 136 -17.92 -9.18 -6.47
CA LEU A 136 -16.93 -8.35 -7.15
C LEU A 136 -16.88 -6.92 -6.61
N LEU A 137 -18.05 -6.35 -6.33
CA LEU A 137 -18.15 -5.02 -5.72
C LEU A 137 -17.54 -5.01 -4.31
N ASN A 138 -17.82 -6.03 -3.50
CA ASN A 138 -17.25 -6.14 -2.15
C ASN A 138 -15.73 -6.39 -2.16
N TYR A 139 -15.25 -7.20 -3.09
CA TYR A 139 -13.83 -7.49 -3.20
C TYR A 139 -13.04 -6.26 -3.68
N SER A 140 -13.52 -5.59 -4.73
CA SER A 140 -12.90 -4.37 -5.25
C SER A 140 -12.94 -3.22 -4.23
N SER A 141 -14.06 -3.04 -3.52
CA SER A 141 -14.16 -2.02 -2.46
C SER A 141 -13.18 -2.29 -1.32
N THR A 142 -13.00 -3.55 -0.92
CA THR A 142 -12.02 -3.94 0.10
C THR A 142 -10.59 -3.60 -0.32
N LEU A 143 -10.22 -3.87 -1.57
CA LEU A 143 -8.89 -3.52 -2.09
C LEU A 143 -8.66 -2.01 -2.09
N ILE A 144 -9.61 -1.26 -2.64
CA ILE A 144 -9.53 0.21 -2.72
C ILE A 144 -9.44 0.81 -1.32
N PHE A 145 -10.35 0.44 -0.42
CA PHE A 145 -10.37 0.96 0.95
C PHE A 145 -9.08 0.63 1.72
N GLY A 146 -8.59 -0.61 1.58
CA GLY A 146 -7.31 -1.02 2.17
C GLY A 146 -6.13 -0.17 1.69
N THR A 147 -6.08 0.17 0.39
CA THR A 147 -5.01 1.05 -0.11
C THR A 147 -5.12 2.48 0.36
N ILE A 148 -6.33 3.02 0.48
CA ILE A 148 -6.55 4.37 1.00
C ILE A 148 -6.03 4.46 2.44
N ILE A 149 -6.33 3.47 3.27
CA ILE A 149 -5.85 3.40 4.67
C ILE A 149 -4.31 3.33 4.71
N LEU A 150 -3.71 2.47 3.89
CA LEU A 150 -2.24 2.33 3.88
C LEU A 150 -1.55 3.60 3.39
N ILE A 151 -2.10 4.28 2.39
CA ILE A 151 -1.57 5.57 1.90
C ILE A 151 -1.72 6.65 2.98
N MET A 152 -2.85 6.70 3.67
CA MET A 152 -3.09 7.65 4.76
C MET A 152 -2.03 7.51 5.87
N PHE A 153 -1.86 6.32 6.43
CA PHE A 153 -0.82 6.08 7.44
C PHE A 153 0.59 6.26 6.87
N GLY A 154 0.79 5.87 5.62
CA GLY A 154 2.04 6.07 4.89
C GLY A 154 2.45 7.54 4.79
N MET A 155 1.52 8.43 4.48
CA MET A 155 1.77 9.87 4.40
C MET A 155 2.17 10.45 5.76
N GLN A 156 1.50 10.02 6.83
CA GLN A 156 1.87 10.42 8.20
C GLN A 156 3.29 9.96 8.56
N PHE A 157 3.60 8.68 8.29
CA PHE A 157 4.91 8.08 8.53
C PHE A 157 6.03 8.82 7.77
N LEU A 158 5.82 9.11 6.49
CA LEU A 158 6.78 9.86 5.67
C LEU A 158 6.96 11.29 6.17
N GLY A 159 5.88 11.98 6.53
CA GLY A 159 5.95 13.30 7.13
C GLY A 159 6.81 13.30 8.40
N SER A 160 6.70 12.26 9.23
CA SER A 160 7.51 12.09 10.44
C SER A 160 8.97 11.81 10.16
N ILE A 161 9.29 11.00 9.16
CA ILE A 161 10.68 10.78 8.74
C ILE A 161 11.31 12.12 8.32
N ILE A 162 10.63 12.88 7.47
CA ILE A 162 11.13 14.17 7.01
C ILE A 162 11.30 15.13 8.20
N LEU A 163 10.31 15.21 9.09
CA LEU A 163 10.36 16.05 10.28
C LEU A 163 11.50 15.67 11.23
N SER A 164 11.68 14.36 11.45
CA SER A 164 12.73 13.79 12.32
C SER A 164 14.11 14.23 11.84
N TYR A 165 14.41 14.07 10.55
CA TYR A 165 15.70 14.48 10.00
C TYR A 165 15.86 16.01 9.90
N TYR A 166 14.80 16.74 9.49
CA TYR A 166 14.89 18.19 9.32
C TYR A 166 15.02 18.96 10.64
N LYS A 167 14.30 18.52 11.69
CA LYS A 167 14.33 19.17 13.02
C LYS A 167 15.21 18.45 14.04
N ASN A 168 15.86 17.35 13.64
CA ASN A 168 16.64 16.48 14.51
C ASN A 168 15.85 15.98 15.75
N ILE A 169 14.55 15.69 15.57
CA ILE A 169 13.68 15.14 16.62
C ILE A 169 13.70 13.61 16.49
N ILE A 170 13.75 12.92 17.63
CA ILE A 170 13.86 11.46 17.65
C ILE A 170 12.58 10.82 17.06
N TRP A 171 12.76 9.92 16.10
CA TRP A 171 11.69 9.36 15.28
C TRP A 171 10.63 8.57 16.07
N TYR A 172 11.03 7.78 17.07
CA TYR A 172 10.08 7.01 17.89
C TYR A 172 9.12 7.92 18.70
N VAL A 173 9.52 9.15 19.02
CA VAL A 173 8.67 10.11 19.75
C VAL A 173 7.56 10.61 18.83
N ILE A 174 7.90 10.98 17.59
CA ILE A 174 6.93 11.49 16.63
C ILE A 174 5.91 10.41 16.26
N THR A 175 6.38 9.18 16.02
CA THR A 175 5.50 8.05 15.69
C THR A 175 4.56 7.69 16.85
N LEU A 176 5.05 7.71 18.09
CA LEU A 176 4.20 7.49 19.27
C LEU A 176 3.10 8.55 19.39
N ILE A 177 3.43 9.83 19.20
CA ILE A 177 2.43 10.91 19.18
C ILE A 177 1.39 10.69 18.09
N GLN A 178 1.81 10.29 16.88
CA GLN A 178 0.88 10.02 15.78
C GLN A 178 -0.05 8.85 16.07
N VAL A 179 0.48 7.74 16.61
CA VAL A 179 -0.34 6.58 17.00
C VAL A 179 -1.38 7.02 18.03
N LEU A 180 -0.97 7.75 19.08
CA LEU A 180 -1.90 8.28 20.09
C LEU A 180 -2.96 9.19 19.48
N CYS A 181 -2.57 10.15 18.63
CA CYS A 181 -3.52 11.03 17.95
C CYS A 181 -4.53 10.25 17.11
N ASN A 182 -4.07 9.30 16.29
CA ASN A 182 -4.94 8.49 15.46
C ASN A 182 -5.90 7.64 16.30
N THR A 183 -5.40 7.02 17.38
CA THR A 183 -6.22 6.26 18.33
C THR A 183 -7.31 7.15 18.92
N VAL A 184 -6.95 8.35 19.42
CA VAL A 184 -7.93 9.30 19.96
C VAL A 184 -8.95 9.74 18.92
N PHE A 185 -8.53 10.03 17.68
CA PHE A 185 -9.45 10.42 16.61
C PHE A 185 -10.42 9.30 16.23
N ILE A 186 -9.93 8.06 16.10
CA ILE A 186 -10.76 6.91 15.73
C ILE A 186 -11.75 6.60 16.86
N TYR A 187 -11.27 6.38 18.09
CA TYR A 187 -12.14 6.04 19.21
C TYR A 187 -13.05 7.21 19.62
N GLY A 188 -12.57 8.45 19.54
CA GLY A 188 -13.38 9.64 19.77
C GLY A 188 -14.49 9.78 18.73
N GLY A 189 -14.20 9.53 17.45
CA GLY A 189 -15.20 9.52 16.39
C GLY A 189 -16.27 8.44 16.59
N ILE A 190 -15.85 7.22 16.95
CA ILE A 190 -16.76 6.12 17.27
C ILE A 190 -17.64 6.48 18.48
N PHE A 191 -17.06 7.04 19.55
CA PHE A 191 -17.79 7.45 20.74
C PHE A 191 -18.86 8.52 20.44
N ILE A 192 -18.51 9.53 19.63
CA ILE A 192 -19.46 10.55 19.18
C ILE A 192 -20.59 9.91 18.35
N GLY A 193 -20.25 9.00 17.43
CA GLY A 193 -21.24 8.25 16.66
C GLY A 193 -22.24 7.50 17.55
N TYR A 194 -21.73 6.81 18.57
CA TYR A 194 -22.55 6.09 19.54
C TYR A 194 -23.46 7.03 20.34
N LYS A 195 -22.95 8.20 20.74
CA LYS A 195 -23.73 9.24 21.44
C LYS A 195 -24.80 9.88 20.56
N LEU A 196 -24.59 9.95 19.25
CA LEU A 196 -25.56 10.44 18.28
C LEU A 196 -26.61 9.38 17.88
N GLY A 197 -26.56 8.18 18.46
CA GLY A 197 -27.49 7.09 18.17
C GLY A 197 -27.32 6.49 16.78
N LEU A 198 -26.13 6.66 16.16
CA LEU A 198 -25.81 6.04 14.88
C LEU A 198 -25.48 4.56 15.10
N ASP A 199 -26.12 3.69 14.32
CA ASP A 199 -25.79 2.27 14.31
C ASP A 199 -24.48 2.06 13.55
N ILE A 200 -23.37 1.99 14.30
CA ILE A 200 -22.01 1.87 13.75
C ILE A 200 -21.77 0.49 13.13
N ASP A 201 -22.56 -0.52 13.53
CA ASP A 201 -22.41 -1.89 13.04
C ASP A 201 -23.03 -2.06 11.63
N THR A 202 -24.05 -1.26 11.30
CA THR A 202 -24.72 -1.31 9.99
C THR A 202 -24.45 -0.10 9.10
N ASP A 203 -24.15 1.09 9.66
CA ASP A 203 -23.91 2.32 8.90
C ASP A 203 -22.41 2.68 8.79
N MET A 204 -21.81 2.33 7.65
CA MET A 204 -20.41 2.65 7.35
C MET A 204 -20.15 4.15 7.11
N ARG A 205 -21.17 5.01 7.00
CA ARG A 205 -20.99 6.44 6.68
C ARG A 205 -20.13 7.16 7.72
N LEU A 206 -20.30 6.85 8.99
CA LEU A 206 -19.49 7.43 10.07
C LEU A 206 -18.01 7.03 9.92
N MET A 207 -17.74 5.75 9.63
CA MET A 207 -16.39 5.26 9.42
C MET A 207 -15.74 5.91 8.19
N ILE A 208 -16.50 6.04 7.09
CA ILE A 208 -16.04 6.76 5.89
C ILE A 208 -15.71 8.22 6.23
N ALA A 209 -16.54 8.90 7.04
CA ALA A 209 -16.27 10.28 7.45
C ALA A 209 -15.02 10.40 8.31
N ILE A 210 -14.86 9.53 9.32
CA ILE A 210 -13.68 9.51 10.22
C ILE A 210 -12.40 9.27 9.40
N PHE A 211 -12.37 8.24 8.56
CA PHE A 211 -11.20 7.94 7.73
C PHE A 211 -10.97 9.00 6.64
N GLY A 212 -12.03 9.62 6.11
CA GLY A 212 -11.92 10.74 5.18
C GLY A 212 -11.25 11.95 5.80
N ILE A 213 -11.64 12.33 7.02
CA ILE A 213 -11.02 13.43 7.77
C ILE A 213 -9.55 13.09 8.09
N LEU A 214 -9.29 11.87 8.57
CA LEU A 214 -7.92 11.41 8.85
C LEU A 214 -7.04 11.44 7.59
N LEU A 215 -7.59 11.09 6.43
CA LEU A 215 -6.88 11.18 5.16
C LEU A 215 -6.51 12.62 4.83
N VAL A 216 -7.45 13.57 4.96
CA VAL A 216 -7.17 14.99 4.73
C VAL A 216 -6.09 15.51 5.68
N LEU A 217 -6.18 15.20 6.96
CA LEU A 217 -5.16 15.58 7.96
C LEU A 217 -3.79 14.98 7.63
N SER A 218 -3.76 13.73 7.18
CA SER A 218 -2.53 13.03 6.78
C SER A 218 -1.88 13.69 5.57
N VAL A 219 -2.68 14.08 4.57
CA VAL A 219 -2.21 14.81 3.38
C VAL A 219 -1.65 16.17 3.78
N ILE A 220 -2.37 16.94 4.61
CA ILE A 220 -1.92 18.26 5.09
C ILE A 220 -0.59 18.13 5.85
N TYR A 221 -0.51 17.19 6.79
CA TYR A 221 0.70 16.92 7.56
C TYR A 221 1.88 16.53 6.66
N PHE A 222 1.65 15.65 5.69
CA PHE A 222 2.67 15.27 4.73
C PHE A 222 3.14 16.46 3.88
N LEU A 223 2.23 17.22 3.28
CA LEU A 223 2.57 18.37 2.42
C LEU A 223 3.36 19.45 3.18
N TYR A 224 2.98 19.73 4.43
CA TYR A 224 3.69 20.68 5.30
C TYR A 224 5.16 20.27 5.50
N ASN A 225 5.40 18.99 5.78
CA ASN A 225 6.75 18.46 5.99
C ASN A 225 7.51 18.31 4.67
N PHE A 226 6.85 17.87 3.60
CA PHE A 226 7.44 17.65 2.27
C PHE A 226 8.09 18.91 1.68
N LYS A 227 7.61 20.11 2.05
CA LYS A 227 8.27 21.37 1.69
C LYS A 227 9.77 21.38 2.08
N ASN A 228 10.13 20.71 3.17
CA ASN A 228 11.48 20.66 3.73
C ASN A 228 12.31 19.44 3.27
N ILE A 229 11.81 18.60 2.36
CA ILE A 229 12.51 17.35 1.97
C ILE A 229 13.94 17.59 1.44
N GLU A 230 14.18 18.73 0.79
CA GLU A 230 15.51 19.07 0.27
C GLU A 230 16.53 19.29 1.40
N LYS A 231 16.07 19.70 2.59
CA LYS A 231 16.91 20.01 3.76
C LYS A 231 17.30 18.78 4.60
N VAL A 232 16.75 17.60 4.28
CA VAL A 232 16.93 16.35 5.07
C VAL A 232 18.38 15.82 5.06
N TYR A 233 19.24 16.30 4.16
CA TYR A 233 20.67 15.92 4.09
C TYR A 233 21.62 17.12 4.26
N ARG A 234 21.12 18.26 4.73
CA ARG A 234 21.96 19.40 5.11
C ARG A 234 22.16 19.38 6.61
#